data_AF-A0A841BG24-F1
#
_entry.id   AF-A0A841BG24-F1
#
_cell.length_a   1.000
_cell.length_b   1.000
_cell.length_c   1.000
_cell.angle_alpha   90.00
_cell.angle_beta   90.00
_cell.angle_gamma   90.00
#
_symmetry.space_group_name_H-M   'P 1'
#
loop_
_entity.id
_entity.type
_entity.pdbx_description
1 polymer ?
#
loop_
_entity_poly.entity_id
_entity_poly.type
_entity_poly.pdbx_seq_one_letter_code
_entity_poly.pdbx_strand_id
1 'polypeptide(L)'
;MIRSPVTMTLPTLPELVYDVVWERLGLGPMPSPLVVRRHGSDDAERQECRDRAHRWLTSNSLGDANNLDGDLVQALRAMDDRDLALSLSYSDSAGRVAVGCFPQPSGRALRVIARNETVELGWMNATRMAEGMLEALPDSRPGVGRPLRVNELAFIRSGRAWRRSGLLSIGKRSLIEHGVAPEGAEWFLRVLSRAKAIGQASAARAGVAGKELTTIRPLSVVDSVDGRYVVVRSYGSATLMPADDATLKAWIGGLADGDFIESRPARDTGAYSHLS
;
A
#
# COMPACT_ATOMS: atom_id res chain seq x y z
N MET A 1 -15.87 -5.87 -20.46
CA MET A 1 -15.57 -6.94 -19.48
C MET A 1 -14.08 -7.18 -19.47
N ILE A 2 -13.36 -6.66 -18.48
CA ILE A 2 -11.93 -6.94 -18.30
C ILE A 2 -11.85 -8.23 -17.47
N ARG A 3 -11.18 -9.26 -18.00
CA ARG A 3 -10.95 -10.51 -17.25
C ARG A 3 -10.01 -10.22 -16.10
N SER A 4 -10.39 -10.64 -14.89
CA SER A 4 -9.56 -10.57 -13.69
C SER A 4 -8.16 -11.13 -14.00
N PRO A 5 -7.08 -10.42 -13.61
CA PRO A 5 -5.70 -10.86 -13.77
C PRO A 5 -5.37 -12.09 -12.93
N VAL A 6 -6.22 -12.39 -11.94
CA VAL A 6 -6.03 -13.51 -11.04
C VAL A 6 -6.41 -14.81 -11.74
N THR A 7 -5.46 -15.71 -11.80
CA THR A 7 -5.57 -17.04 -12.41
C THR A 7 -6.07 -18.08 -11.41
N MET A 8 -5.80 -17.88 -10.12
CA MET A 8 -6.25 -18.76 -9.03
C MET A 8 -6.43 -17.94 -7.74
N THR A 9 -7.57 -18.09 -7.06
CA THR A 9 -7.87 -17.39 -5.81
C THR A 9 -8.14 -18.41 -4.71
N LEU A 10 -7.50 -18.24 -3.56
CA LEU A 10 -7.80 -19.03 -2.37
C LEU A 10 -9.05 -18.48 -1.67
N PRO A 11 -9.73 -19.28 -0.83
CA PRO A 11 -10.78 -18.76 0.06
C PRO A 11 -10.28 -17.56 0.84
N THR A 12 -11.11 -16.52 0.96
CA THR A 12 -10.78 -15.32 1.73
C THR A 12 -10.56 -15.69 3.20
N LEU A 13 -9.37 -15.39 3.72
CA LEU A 13 -8.96 -15.74 5.07
C LEU A 13 -9.41 -14.65 6.05
N PRO A 14 -9.99 -14.98 7.21
CA PRO A 14 -10.05 -14.06 8.33
C PRO A 14 -8.63 -13.64 8.77
N GLU A 15 -8.43 -12.40 9.22
CA GLU A 15 -7.12 -11.91 9.70
C GLU A 15 -6.54 -12.81 10.81
N LEU A 16 -7.40 -13.32 11.71
CA LEU A 16 -7.02 -14.28 12.75
C LEU A 16 -6.41 -15.56 12.15
N VAL A 17 -6.99 -16.08 11.07
CA VAL A 17 -6.49 -17.30 10.40
C VAL A 17 -5.15 -17.00 9.73
N TYR A 18 -5.05 -15.86 9.05
CA TYR A 18 -3.80 -15.41 8.44
C TYR A 18 -2.67 -15.27 9.47
N ASP A 19 -2.91 -14.61 10.61
CA ASP A 19 -1.97 -14.49 11.73
C ASP A 19 -1.51 -15.86 12.25
N VAL A 20 -2.45 -16.73 12.61
CA VAL A 20 -2.12 -18.05 13.18
C VAL A 20 -1.34 -18.91 12.19
N VAL A 21 -1.71 -18.91 10.90
CA VAL A 21 -0.99 -19.71 9.90
C VAL A 21 0.40 -19.17 9.64
N TRP A 22 0.57 -17.83 9.60
CA TRP A 22 1.88 -17.20 9.49
C TRP A 22 2.80 -17.60 10.65
N GLU A 23 2.30 -17.53 11.89
CA GLU A 23 3.04 -17.98 13.09
C GLU A 23 3.37 -19.48 13.01
N ARG A 24 2.38 -20.31 12.65
CA ARG A 24 2.53 -21.78 12.56
C ARG A 24 3.61 -22.20 11.56
N LEU A 25 3.73 -21.48 10.45
CA LEU A 25 4.75 -21.74 9.44
C LEU A 25 6.15 -21.26 9.84
N GLY A 26 6.28 -20.54 10.97
CA GLY A 26 7.55 -20.01 11.45
C GLY A 26 8.16 -18.98 10.50
N LEU A 27 7.31 -18.28 9.74
CA LEU A 27 7.75 -17.26 8.78
C LEU A 27 8.30 -16.05 9.53
N GLY A 28 9.14 -15.26 8.83
CA GLY A 28 9.71 -14.03 9.38
C GLY A 28 8.67 -12.95 9.67
N PRO A 29 9.10 -11.68 9.83
CA PRO A 29 8.16 -10.57 9.97
C PRO A 29 7.22 -10.45 8.77
N MET A 30 5.92 -10.27 9.04
CA MET A 30 4.95 -9.99 7.97
C MET A 30 5.37 -8.75 7.16
N PRO A 31 5.31 -8.80 5.82
CA PRO A 31 5.61 -7.65 4.98
C PRO A 31 4.68 -6.47 5.26
N SER A 32 5.23 -5.26 5.39
CA SER A 32 4.43 -4.03 5.39
C SER A 32 3.83 -3.77 4.00
N PRO A 33 2.58 -3.29 3.87
CA PRO A 33 1.61 -2.92 4.91
C PRO A 33 0.63 -4.03 5.28
N LEU A 34 0.95 -5.30 5.02
CA LEU A 34 0.07 -6.47 5.25
C LEU A 34 0.15 -7.02 6.68
N VAL A 35 0.87 -6.34 7.57
CA VAL A 35 0.95 -6.69 8.99
C VAL A 35 -0.44 -6.60 9.62
N VAL A 36 -0.90 -7.72 10.20
CA VAL A 36 -2.13 -7.79 10.99
C VAL A 36 -1.80 -7.81 12.48
N ARG A 37 -2.78 -7.47 13.32
CA ARG A 37 -2.59 -7.55 14.78
C ARG A 37 -2.51 -9.01 15.20
N ARG A 38 -1.59 -9.31 16.13
CA ARG A 38 -1.55 -10.62 16.78
C ARG A 38 -2.80 -10.78 17.66
N HIS A 39 -3.49 -11.90 17.51
CA HIS A 39 -4.68 -12.22 18.30
C HIS A 39 -4.32 -13.05 19.54
N GLY A 40 -4.94 -12.73 20.68
CA GLY A 40 -4.65 -13.33 22.00
C GLY A 40 -3.56 -12.56 22.74
N SER A 41 -3.89 -12.09 23.94
CA SER A 41 -3.00 -11.31 24.80
C SER A 41 -2.13 -12.17 25.73
N ASP A 42 -2.56 -13.41 25.98
CA ASP A 42 -1.86 -14.42 26.76
C ASP A 42 -1.86 -15.80 26.06
N ASP A 43 -1.23 -16.80 26.70
CA ASP A 43 -1.09 -18.14 26.15
C ASP A 43 -2.44 -18.88 26.00
N ALA A 44 -3.40 -18.63 26.91
CA ALA A 44 -4.70 -19.29 26.88
C ALA A 44 -5.55 -18.73 25.73
N GLU A 45 -5.67 -17.40 25.64
CA GLU A 45 -6.34 -16.72 24.52
C GLU A 45 -5.66 -17.04 23.19
N ARG A 46 -4.32 -17.17 23.17
CA ARG A 46 -3.60 -17.55 21.95
C ARG A 46 -3.94 -18.98 21.54
N GLN A 47 -4.06 -19.91 22.48
CA GLN A 47 -4.49 -21.27 22.18
C GLN A 47 -5.91 -21.30 21.63
N GLU A 48 -6.85 -20.52 22.18
CA GLU A 48 -8.20 -20.39 21.63
C GLU A 48 -8.20 -19.83 20.20
N CYS A 49 -7.34 -18.86 19.91
CA CYS A 49 -7.17 -18.33 18.55
C CYS A 49 -6.68 -19.43 17.59
N ARG A 50 -5.71 -20.26 18.01
CA ARG A 50 -5.22 -21.39 17.21
C ARG A 50 -6.33 -22.41 16.95
N ASP A 51 -7.11 -22.76 17.96
CA ASP A 51 -8.22 -23.71 17.82
C ASP A 51 -9.32 -23.19 16.87
N ARG A 52 -9.63 -21.89 16.95
CA ARG A 52 -10.57 -21.22 16.03
C ARG A 52 -10.04 -21.23 14.60
N ALA A 53 -8.77 -20.89 14.40
CA ALA A 53 -8.16 -20.92 13.08
C ALA A 53 -8.16 -22.33 12.49
N HIS A 54 -7.85 -23.34 13.30
CA HIS A 54 -7.88 -24.73 12.89
C HIS A 54 -9.27 -25.18 12.42
N ARG A 55 -10.32 -24.91 13.22
CA ARG A 55 -11.71 -25.22 12.82
C ARG A 55 -12.09 -24.57 11.49
N TRP A 56 -11.67 -23.32 11.29
CA TRP A 56 -11.93 -22.59 10.06
C TRP A 56 -11.21 -23.21 8.86
N LEU A 57 -9.91 -23.53 8.99
CA LEU A 57 -9.13 -24.17 7.93
C LEU A 57 -9.72 -25.51 7.50
N THR A 58 -10.12 -26.35 8.46
CA THR A 58 -10.71 -27.66 8.19
C THR A 58 -12.07 -27.52 7.52
N SER A 59 -12.90 -26.57 7.94
CA SER A 59 -14.21 -26.33 7.32
C SER A 59 -14.13 -25.78 5.90
N ASN A 60 -12.98 -25.19 5.52
CA ASN A 60 -12.73 -24.63 4.19
C ASN A 60 -11.79 -25.50 3.34
N SER A 61 -11.50 -26.73 3.77
CA SER A 61 -10.59 -27.66 3.07
C SER A 61 -9.19 -27.11 2.84
N LEU A 62 -8.72 -26.19 3.71
CA LEU A 62 -7.38 -25.59 3.65
C LEU A 62 -6.38 -26.26 4.60
N GLY A 63 -6.78 -27.38 5.19
CA GLY A 63 -5.94 -28.22 6.04
C GLY A 63 -6.49 -28.45 7.44
N ASP A 64 -5.69 -29.13 8.24
CA ASP A 64 -5.97 -29.50 9.62
C ASP A 64 -4.78 -29.16 10.56
N ALA A 65 -4.81 -29.70 11.77
CA ALA A 65 -3.80 -29.45 12.80
C ALA A 65 -2.39 -29.93 12.41
N ASN A 66 -2.29 -30.87 11.47
CA ASN A 66 -1.04 -31.51 11.07
C ASN A 66 -0.61 -31.15 9.64
N ASN A 67 -1.56 -30.90 8.75
CA ASN A 67 -1.29 -30.65 7.34
C ASN A 67 -2.05 -29.43 6.83
N LEU A 68 -1.33 -28.45 6.27
CA LEU A 68 -1.93 -27.30 5.60
C LEU A 68 -2.02 -27.55 4.09
N ASP A 69 -3.00 -26.93 3.45
CA ASP A 69 -3.11 -26.96 2.00
C ASP A 69 -1.84 -26.42 1.32
N GLY A 70 -1.42 -27.09 0.25
CA GLY A 70 -0.16 -26.80 -0.43
C GLY A 70 -0.14 -25.44 -1.10
N ASP A 71 -1.27 -24.99 -1.66
CA ASP A 71 -1.37 -23.69 -2.33
C ASP A 71 -1.36 -22.55 -1.32
N LEU A 72 -2.00 -22.73 -0.15
CA LEU A 72 -1.90 -21.79 0.98
C LEU A 72 -0.47 -21.67 1.50
N VAL A 73 0.21 -22.80 1.73
CA VAL A 73 1.61 -22.81 2.18
C VAL A 73 2.51 -22.13 1.14
N GLN A 74 2.33 -22.44 -0.14
CA GLN A 74 3.08 -21.82 -1.23
C GLN A 74 2.87 -20.30 -1.28
N ALA A 75 1.62 -19.84 -1.12
CA ALA A 75 1.31 -18.42 -1.10
C ALA A 75 2.02 -17.69 0.05
N LEU A 76 1.90 -18.19 1.29
CA LEU A 76 2.50 -17.51 2.44
C LEU A 76 4.04 -17.53 2.38
N ARG A 77 4.65 -18.62 1.91
CA ARG A 77 6.10 -18.67 1.68
C ARG A 77 6.57 -17.72 0.58
N ALA A 78 5.80 -17.55 -0.49
CA ALA A 78 6.13 -16.59 -1.54
C ALA A 78 6.21 -15.13 -1.02
N MET A 79 5.51 -14.81 0.07
CA MET A 79 5.64 -13.52 0.75
C MET A 79 6.91 -13.44 1.60
N ASP A 80 7.32 -14.52 2.25
CA ASP A 80 8.51 -14.55 3.12
C ASP A 80 9.81 -14.58 2.30
N ASP A 81 9.86 -15.43 1.27
CA ASP A 81 11.01 -15.63 0.36
C ASP A 81 11.18 -14.52 -0.69
N ARG A 82 10.57 -13.36 -0.47
CA ARG A 82 10.47 -12.27 -1.46
C ARG A 82 11.83 -11.61 -1.73
N ASP A 83 12.24 -11.54 -3.00
CA ASP A 83 13.32 -10.64 -3.43
C ASP A 83 12.79 -9.22 -3.72
N LEU A 84 11.56 -9.13 -4.23
CA LEU A 84 10.86 -7.89 -4.54
C LEU A 84 9.43 -7.97 -4.00
N ALA A 85 8.91 -6.85 -3.53
CA ALA A 85 7.50 -6.65 -3.28
C ALA A 85 7.05 -5.30 -3.79
N LEU A 86 5.92 -5.26 -4.49
CA LEU A 86 5.17 -4.02 -4.70
C LEU A 86 4.06 -3.95 -3.67
N SER A 87 3.86 -2.78 -3.08
CA SER A 87 2.88 -2.61 -2.02
C SER A 87 2.09 -1.33 -2.21
N LEU A 88 0.84 -1.34 -1.80
CA LEU A 88 -0.06 -0.19 -1.81
C LEU A 88 -0.86 -0.18 -0.53
N SER A 89 -0.83 0.94 0.18
CA SER A 89 -1.78 1.23 1.25
C SER A 89 -2.72 2.33 0.77
N TYR A 90 -4.01 2.20 1.04
CA TYR A 90 -5.01 3.17 0.68
C TYR A 90 -6.01 3.28 1.83
N SER A 91 -6.41 4.49 2.19
CA SER A 91 -7.31 4.73 3.32
C SER A 91 -8.30 5.81 2.98
N ASP A 92 -9.57 5.53 3.26
CA ASP A 92 -10.71 6.43 3.11
C ASP A 92 -11.62 6.36 4.34
N SER A 93 -12.83 6.91 4.26
CA SER A 93 -13.81 6.86 5.35
C SER A 93 -14.36 5.47 5.65
N ALA A 94 -14.27 4.51 4.72
CA ALA A 94 -14.74 3.14 4.90
C ALA A 94 -13.68 2.26 5.56
N GLY A 95 -12.41 2.61 5.46
CA GLY A 95 -11.32 1.94 6.17
C GLY A 95 -10.01 1.96 5.39
N ARG A 96 -9.13 1.00 5.73
CA ARG A 96 -7.85 0.80 5.06
C ARG A 96 -7.89 -0.43 4.18
N VAL A 97 -7.36 -0.30 2.97
CA VAL A 97 -7.00 -1.39 2.08
C VAL A 97 -5.47 -1.45 1.97
N ALA A 98 -4.90 -2.61 2.19
CA ALA A 98 -3.48 -2.88 1.97
C ALA A 98 -3.33 -3.96 0.90
N VAL A 99 -2.46 -3.74 -0.06
CA VAL A 99 -2.16 -4.67 -1.15
C VAL A 99 -0.67 -4.95 -1.18
N GLY A 100 -0.30 -6.21 -1.35
CA GLY A 100 1.06 -6.63 -1.67
C GLY A 100 1.09 -7.54 -2.87
N CYS A 101 2.10 -7.37 -3.70
CA CYS A 101 2.38 -8.19 -4.87
C CYS A 101 3.79 -8.75 -4.79
N PHE A 102 3.92 -10.08 -4.82
CA PHE A 102 5.16 -10.81 -4.61
C PHE A 102 5.48 -11.63 -5.86
N PRO A 103 6.30 -11.10 -6.80
CA PRO A 103 6.70 -11.83 -7.99
C PRO A 103 7.57 -13.03 -7.63
N GLN A 104 7.45 -14.09 -8.44
CA GLN A 104 8.20 -15.33 -8.32
C GLN A 104 9.04 -15.54 -9.58
N PRO A 105 10.17 -16.26 -9.50
CA PRO A 105 11.02 -16.58 -10.66
C PRO A 105 10.28 -17.29 -11.81
N SER A 106 9.16 -17.96 -11.51
CA SER A 106 8.31 -18.63 -12.51
C SER A 106 7.52 -17.68 -13.42
N GLY A 107 7.55 -16.36 -13.17
CA GLY A 107 6.75 -15.37 -13.91
C GLY A 107 5.32 -15.20 -13.37
N ARG A 108 4.96 -15.90 -12.30
CA ARG A 108 3.74 -15.65 -11.50
C ARG A 108 4.03 -14.63 -10.41
N ALA A 109 2.99 -13.95 -9.93
CA ALA A 109 3.05 -13.13 -8.72
C ALA A 109 1.87 -13.47 -7.82
N LEU A 110 2.12 -13.52 -6.51
CA LEU A 110 1.06 -13.57 -5.52
C LEU A 110 0.56 -12.16 -5.26
N ARG A 111 -0.75 -11.93 -5.39
CA ARG A 111 -1.47 -10.77 -4.88
C ARG A 111 -2.03 -11.10 -3.50
N VAL A 112 -1.88 -10.17 -2.58
CA VAL A 112 -2.48 -10.21 -1.25
C VAL A 112 -3.24 -8.92 -1.03
N ILE A 113 -4.51 -9.00 -0.66
CA ILE A 113 -5.33 -7.83 -0.30
C ILE A 113 -5.82 -8.01 1.14
N ALA A 114 -5.42 -7.11 2.03
CA ALA A 114 -5.93 -7.04 3.40
C ALA A 114 -6.91 -5.86 3.54
N ARG A 115 -8.16 -6.16 3.91
CA ARG A 115 -9.24 -5.18 4.16
C ARG A 115 -10.34 -5.81 5.01
N ASN A 116 -11.04 -5.01 5.80
CA ASN A 116 -12.22 -5.43 6.56
C ASN A 116 -12.00 -6.72 7.38
N GLU A 117 -10.89 -6.83 8.10
CA GLU A 117 -10.54 -8.01 8.92
C GLU A 117 -10.39 -9.32 8.12
N THR A 118 -10.14 -9.20 6.81
CA THR A 118 -9.92 -10.32 5.91
C THR A 118 -8.70 -10.12 5.01
N VAL A 119 -8.15 -11.25 4.56
CA VAL A 119 -7.00 -11.34 3.68
C VAL A 119 -7.35 -12.22 2.47
N GLU A 120 -7.32 -11.64 1.29
CA GLU A 120 -7.50 -12.33 0.02
C GLU A 120 -6.14 -12.67 -0.58
N LEU A 121 -5.96 -13.94 -0.98
CA LEU A 121 -4.74 -14.42 -1.63
C LEU A 121 -5.08 -14.89 -3.05
N GLY A 122 -4.34 -14.41 -4.04
CA GLY A 122 -4.60 -14.79 -5.43
C GLY A 122 -3.35 -14.71 -6.31
N TRP A 123 -3.17 -15.69 -7.19
CA TRP A 123 -2.06 -15.73 -8.12
C TRP A 123 -2.40 -15.06 -9.44
N MET A 124 -1.45 -14.32 -9.99
CA MET A 124 -1.58 -13.66 -11.29
C MET A 124 -0.27 -13.73 -12.07
N ASN A 125 -0.28 -13.24 -13.31
CA ASN A 125 0.95 -13.02 -14.06
C ASN A 125 1.74 -11.84 -13.46
N ALA A 126 3.06 -11.99 -13.28
CA ALA A 126 3.89 -10.95 -12.65
C ALA A 126 3.90 -9.63 -13.45
N THR A 127 3.73 -9.67 -14.77
CA THR A 127 3.62 -8.46 -15.60
C THR A 127 2.36 -7.64 -15.33
N ARG A 128 1.35 -8.22 -14.65
CA ARG A 128 0.08 -7.57 -14.32
C ARG A 128 0.02 -7.09 -12.87
N MET A 129 1.14 -7.06 -12.13
CA MET A 129 1.13 -6.66 -10.71
C MET A 129 0.54 -5.27 -10.48
N ALA A 130 0.94 -4.26 -11.27
CA ALA A 130 0.43 -2.90 -11.11
C ALA A 130 -1.08 -2.82 -11.37
N GLU A 131 -1.58 -3.55 -12.36
CA GLU A 131 -3.02 -3.66 -12.63
C GLU A 131 -3.75 -4.35 -11.48
N GLY A 132 -3.25 -5.50 -11.03
CA GLY A 132 -3.84 -6.26 -9.94
C GLY A 132 -3.89 -5.48 -8.61
N MET A 133 -2.96 -4.54 -8.39
CA MET A 133 -2.99 -3.63 -7.24
C MET A 133 -4.11 -2.59 -7.33
N LEU A 134 -4.32 -2.02 -8.51
CA LEU A 134 -5.33 -0.97 -8.71
C LEU A 134 -6.76 -1.51 -8.67
N GLU A 135 -6.98 -2.78 -9.01
CA GLU A 135 -8.30 -3.42 -8.87
C GLU A 135 -8.81 -3.47 -7.42
N ALA A 136 -7.92 -3.34 -6.44
CA ALA A 136 -8.31 -3.26 -5.04
C ALA A 136 -8.79 -1.86 -4.63
N LEU A 137 -8.53 -0.84 -5.47
CA LEU A 137 -8.94 0.53 -5.21
C LEU A 137 -10.35 0.78 -5.76
N PRO A 138 -11.12 1.70 -5.15
CA PRO A 138 -12.35 2.19 -5.75
C PRO A 138 -12.09 2.80 -7.13
N ASP A 139 -13.05 2.65 -8.05
CA ASP A 139 -13.03 3.37 -9.32
C ASP A 139 -13.06 4.89 -9.07
N SER A 140 -12.16 5.61 -9.74
CA SER A 140 -12.12 7.07 -9.65
C SER A 140 -11.76 7.66 -11.00
N ARG A 141 -12.43 8.75 -11.36
CA ARG A 141 -12.09 9.50 -12.58
C ARG A 141 -10.81 10.28 -12.33
N PRO A 142 -9.99 10.53 -13.37
CA PRO A 142 -8.85 11.41 -13.24
C PRO A 142 -9.29 12.79 -12.75
N GLY A 143 -8.45 13.39 -11.91
CA GLY A 143 -8.62 14.75 -11.44
C GLY A 143 -8.71 15.77 -12.58
N VAL A 144 -9.12 16.99 -12.25
CA VAL A 144 -9.05 18.14 -13.17
C VAL A 144 -7.83 19.01 -12.90
N GLY A 145 -7.34 19.68 -13.94
CA GLY A 145 -6.22 20.62 -13.86
C GLY A 145 -5.02 20.17 -14.69
N ARG A 146 -3.89 20.83 -14.47
CA ARG A 146 -2.61 20.53 -15.12
C ARG A 146 -1.59 20.12 -14.08
N PRO A 147 -0.57 19.30 -14.44
CA PRO A 147 0.52 19.01 -13.53
C PRO A 147 1.14 20.28 -12.95
N LEU A 148 1.25 20.35 -11.63
CA LEU A 148 1.92 21.45 -10.94
C LEU A 148 3.10 20.89 -10.16
N ARG A 149 4.28 21.38 -10.51
CA ARG A 149 5.52 21.10 -9.79
C ARG A 149 5.75 22.19 -8.74
N VAL A 150 6.05 21.77 -7.52
CA VAL A 150 6.45 22.63 -6.41
C VAL A 150 7.80 22.17 -5.87
N ASN A 151 8.53 23.09 -5.26
CA ASN A 151 9.74 22.74 -4.52
C ASN A 151 9.39 21.81 -3.34
N GLU A 152 10.19 20.78 -3.09
CA GLU A 152 9.92 19.77 -2.07
C GLU A 152 9.95 20.34 -0.64
N LEU A 153 10.90 21.25 -0.34
CA LEU A 153 10.94 21.91 0.95
C LEU A 153 9.70 22.80 1.14
N ALA A 154 9.26 23.49 0.09
CA ALA A 154 8.02 24.27 0.10
C ALA A 154 6.80 23.39 0.40
N PHE A 155 6.71 22.23 -0.26
CA PHE A 155 5.65 21.25 -0.04
C PHE A 155 5.62 20.77 1.42
N ILE A 156 6.76 20.33 1.96
CA ILE A 156 6.87 19.86 3.35
C ILE A 156 6.53 20.97 4.34
N ARG A 157 7.04 22.19 4.13
CA ARG A 157 6.76 23.35 5.00
C ARG A 157 5.29 23.74 4.96
N SER A 158 4.69 23.78 3.77
CA SER A 158 3.28 24.08 3.57
C SER A 158 2.38 23.09 4.32
N GLY A 159 2.62 21.78 4.17
CA GLY A 159 1.88 20.76 4.89
C GLY A 159 2.01 20.88 6.42
N ARG A 160 3.23 21.11 6.93
CA ARG A 160 3.46 21.30 8.38
C ARG A 160 2.81 22.57 8.92
N ALA A 161 2.77 23.65 8.14
CA ALA A 161 2.20 24.92 8.55
C ALA A 161 0.67 24.86 8.54
N TRP A 162 0.08 24.24 7.51
CA TRP A 162 -1.35 23.95 7.46
C TRP A 162 -1.78 23.08 8.66
N ARG A 163 -1.12 21.95 8.92
CA ARG A 163 -1.44 21.09 10.07
C ARG A 163 -1.41 21.85 11.40
N ARG A 164 -0.35 22.63 11.65
CA ARG A 164 -0.19 23.33 12.93
C ARG A 164 -1.23 24.43 13.15
N SER A 165 -1.68 25.08 12.08
CA SER A 165 -2.64 26.18 12.17
C SER A 165 -4.09 25.76 11.96
N GLY A 166 -4.34 24.62 11.31
CA GLY A 166 -5.65 24.25 10.78
C GLY A 166 -6.09 25.08 9.57
N LEU A 167 -5.30 26.05 9.13
CA LEU A 167 -5.69 27.03 8.12
C LEU A 167 -5.00 26.79 6.77
N LEU A 168 -5.79 26.59 5.72
CA LEU A 168 -5.28 26.43 4.34
C LEU A 168 -4.53 27.67 3.86
N SER A 169 -4.93 28.87 4.31
CA SER A 169 -4.29 30.13 3.94
C SER A 169 -2.83 30.22 4.38
N ILE A 170 -2.48 29.60 5.52
CA ILE A 170 -1.11 29.54 6.03
C ILE A 170 -0.27 28.58 5.19
N GLY A 171 -0.82 27.41 4.83
CA GLY A 171 -0.18 26.50 3.88
C GLY A 171 0.05 27.17 2.52
N LYS A 172 -0.94 27.93 2.02
CA LYS A 172 -0.88 28.62 0.71
C LYS A 172 0.22 29.66 0.71
N ARG A 173 0.31 30.46 1.76
CA ARG A 173 1.36 31.46 1.92
C ARG A 173 2.75 30.82 1.85
N SER A 174 2.95 29.69 2.53
CA SER A 174 4.24 28.98 2.48
C SER A 174 4.62 28.52 1.06
N LEU A 175 3.66 28.13 0.21
CA LEU A 175 3.97 27.78 -1.19
C LEU A 175 4.34 29.02 -2.01
N ILE A 176 3.59 30.11 -1.83
CA ILE A 176 3.83 31.38 -2.53
C ILE A 176 5.20 31.97 -2.17
N GLU A 177 5.56 31.97 -0.88
CA GLU A 177 6.88 32.40 -0.39
C GLU A 177 8.05 31.61 -1.00
N HIS A 178 7.78 30.41 -1.52
CA HIS A 178 8.78 29.57 -2.18
C HIS A 178 8.55 29.49 -3.71
N GLY A 179 7.94 30.52 -4.29
CA GLY A 179 7.90 30.76 -5.74
C GLY A 179 6.77 30.06 -6.49
N VAL A 180 5.78 29.48 -5.80
CA VAL A 180 4.59 28.92 -6.46
C VAL A 180 3.61 30.04 -6.77
N ALA A 181 3.12 30.13 -8.00
CA ALA A 181 2.11 31.10 -8.39
C ALA A 181 0.86 30.99 -7.49
N PRO A 182 0.21 32.10 -7.09
CA PRO A 182 -0.92 32.08 -6.15
C PRO A 182 -2.06 31.14 -6.54
N GLU A 183 -2.41 31.10 -7.83
CA GLU A 183 -3.47 30.25 -8.40
C GLU A 183 -3.08 28.77 -8.32
N GLY A 184 -1.80 28.48 -8.60
CA GLY A 184 -1.24 27.13 -8.48
C GLY A 184 -1.21 26.65 -7.03
N ALA A 185 -0.76 27.50 -6.09
CA ALA A 185 -0.73 27.19 -4.67
C ALA A 185 -2.15 26.93 -4.11
N GLU A 186 -3.13 27.69 -4.57
CA GLU A 186 -4.53 27.49 -4.21
C GLU A 186 -5.09 26.18 -4.76
N TRP A 187 -4.88 25.90 -6.04
CA TRP A 187 -5.30 24.64 -6.65
C TRP A 187 -4.67 23.43 -5.93
N PHE A 188 -3.36 23.50 -5.68
CA PHE A 188 -2.60 22.43 -5.04
C PHE A 188 -3.18 22.07 -3.66
N LEU A 189 -3.38 23.08 -2.81
CA LEU A 189 -3.90 22.85 -1.47
C LEU A 189 -5.37 22.52 -1.47
N ARG A 190 -6.16 23.05 -2.41
CA ARG A 190 -7.57 22.68 -2.54
C ARG A 190 -7.72 21.18 -2.79
N VAL A 191 -6.93 20.61 -3.71
CA VAL A 191 -6.95 19.16 -4.00
C VAL A 191 -6.64 18.36 -2.73
N LEU A 192 -5.57 18.71 -2.02
CA LEU A 192 -5.16 17.99 -0.80
C LEU A 192 -6.16 18.16 0.35
N SER A 193 -6.73 19.36 0.52
CA SER A 193 -7.72 19.67 1.56
C SER A 193 -9.06 18.98 1.38
N ARG A 194 -9.36 18.58 0.14
CA ARG A 194 -10.60 17.90 -0.24
C ARG A 194 -10.36 16.42 -0.53
N ALA A 195 -9.23 15.88 -0.07
CA ALA A 195 -8.95 14.46 -0.14
C ALA A 195 -10.01 13.70 0.65
N LYS A 196 -10.68 12.77 -0.02
CA LYS A 196 -11.58 11.77 0.56
C LYS A 196 -10.82 10.50 0.91
N ALA A 197 -9.73 10.25 0.20
CA ALA A 197 -8.84 9.14 0.43
C ALA A 197 -7.40 9.48 0.07
N ILE A 198 -6.49 8.80 0.72
CA ILE A 198 -5.05 8.89 0.46
C ILE A 198 -4.47 7.50 0.35
N GLY A 199 -3.48 7.33 -0.51
CA GLY A 199 -2.75 6.10 -0.63
C GLY A 199 -1.27 6.31 -0.91
N GLN A 200 -0.51 5.26 -0.70
CA GLN A 200 0.92 5.22 -0.97
C GLN A 200 1.27 3.87 -1.57
N ALA A 201 1.86 3.89 -2.76
CA ALA A 201 2.50 2.73 -3.38
C ALA A 201 4.02 2.81 -3.21
N SER A 202 4.63 1.67 -2.91
CA SER A 202 6.08 1.52 -2.72
C SER A 202 6.56 0.20 -3.29
N ALA A 203 7.87 0.10 -3.50
CA ALA A 203 8.54 -1.16 -3.73
C ALA A 203 9.49 -1.45 -2.56
N ALA A 204 9.67 -2.72 -2.24
CA ALA A 204 10.65 -3.20 -1.29
C ALA A 204 11.45 -4.36 -1.88
N ARG A 205 12.71 -4.48 -1.49
CA ARG A 205 13.60 -5.59 -1.87
C ARG A 205 14.29 -6.20 -0.65
N ALA A 206 14.70 -7.45 -0.77
CA ALA A 206 15.59 -8.05 0.20
C ALA A 206 16.95 -7.32 0.17
N GLY A 207 17.41 -6.87 1.33
CA GLY A 207 18.74 -6.30 1.52
C GLY A 207 19.70 -7.28 2.20
N VAL A 208 20.93 -6.83 2.44
CA VAL A 208 21.97 -7.64 3.09
C VAL A 208 21.62 -7.84 4.58
N ALA A 209 21.91 -9.03 5.10
CA ALA A 209 21.72 -9.39 6.51
C ALA A 209 20.27 -9.24 7.01
N GLY A 210 19.28 -9.55 6.16
CA GLY A 210 17.86 -9.59 6.53
C GLY A 210 17.20 -8.22 6.68
N LYS A 211 17.87 -7.13 6.27
CA LYS A 211 17.28 -5.80 6.25
C LYS A 211 16.49 -5.60 4.96
N GLU A 212 15.29 -5.02 5.05
CA GLU A 212 14.50 -4.67 3.88
C GLU A 212 15.01 -3.35 3.28
N LEU A 213 15.16 -3.28 1.95
CA LEU A 213 15.38 -2.03 1.23
C LEU A 213 14.06 -1.53 0.67
N THR A 214 13.76 -0.24 0.77
CA THR A 214 12.53 0.36 0.24
C THR A 214 12.85 1.41 -0.81
N THR A 215 11.95 1.60 -1.77
CA THR A 215 12.07 2.68 -2.75
C THR A 215 12.21 4.04 -2.06
N ILE A 216 13.14 4.87 -2.55
CA ILE A 216 13.39 6.21 -1.99
C ILE A 216 12.17 7.12 -2.17
N ARG A 217 11.38 6.90 -3.23
CA ARG A 217 10.32 7.81 -3.66
C ARG A 217 9.03 7.02 -3.88
N PRO A 218 8.28 6.72 -2.81
CA PRO A 218 6.98 6.09 -2.97
C PRO A 218 6.04 7.01 -3.74
N LEU A 219 5.15 6.41 -4.53
CA LEU A 219 4.09 7.10 -5.24
C LEU A 219 2.96 7.40 -4.27
N SER A 220 2.53 8.65 -4.21
CA SER A 220 1.40 9.06 -3.38
C SER A 220 0.15 9.20 -4.25
N VAL A 221 -0.96 8.61 -3.84
CA VAL A 221 -2.27 8.71 -4.52
C VAL A 221 -3.20 9.53 -3.65
N VAL A 222 -3.99 10.42 -4.25
CA VAL A 222 -4.97 11.26 -3.56
C VAL A 222 -6.26 11.23 -4.35
N ASP A 223 -7.33 10.72 -3.74
CA ASP A 223 -8.67 10.83 -4.31
C ASP A 223 -9.38 11.98 -3.62
N SER A 224 -9.70 13.01 -4.41
CA SER A 224 -10.42 14.19 -3.93
C SER A 224 -11.83 14.24 -4.50
N VAL A 225 -12.59 15.26 -4.10
CA VAL A 225 -13.90 15.56 -4.73
C VAL A 225 -13.77 15.78 -6.25
N ASP A 226 -12.62 16.25 -6.71
CA ASP A 226 -12.38 16.63 -8.11
C ASP A 226 -11.82 15.49 -8.97
N GLY A 227 -11.61 14.29 -8.38
CA GLY A 227 -11.05 13.10 -9.01
C GLY A 227 -9.74 12.63 -8.38
N ARG A 228 -9.11 11.63 -9.01
CA ARG A 228 -7.84 11.01 -8.60
C ARG A 228 -6.62 11.77 -9.10
N TYR A 229 -5.68 11.95 -8.21
CA TYR A 229 -4.40 12.60 -8.45
C TYR A 229 -3.25 11.72 -7.94
N VAL A 230 -2.08 11.94 -8.50
CA VAL A 230 -0.82 11.42 -7.95
C VAL A 230 0.09 12.56 -7.55
N VAL A 231 0.85 12.33 -6.48
CA VAL A 231 2.00 13.13 -6.10
C VAL A 231 3.25 12.31 -6.31
N VAL A 232 4.05 12.75 -7.29
CA VAL A 232 5.34 12.15 -7.64
C VAL A 232 6.43 13.04 -7.06
N ARG A 233 7.30 12.45 -6.24
CA ARG A 233 8.50 13.13 -5.73
C ARG A 233 9.67 12.86 -6.68
N SER A 234 10.49 13.87 -6.91
CA SER A 234 11.76 13.79 -7.61
C SER A 234 12.79 14.64 -6.87
N TYR A 235 14.04 14.66 -7.32
CA TYR A 235 15.13 15.40 -6.67
C TYR A 235 14.75 16.87 -6.42
N GLY A 236 14.40 17.20 -5.17
CA GLY A 236 14.06 18.55 -4.72
C GLY A 236 12.68 19.07 -5.15
N SER A 237 11.81 18.24 -5.73
CA SER A 237 10.47 18.68 -6.15
C SER A 237 9.37 17.64 -5.90
N ALA A 238 8.14 18.12 -5.76
CA ALA A 238 6.93 17.31 -5.75
C ALA A 238 6.02 17.79 -6.88
N THR A 239 5.47 16.86 -7.66
CA THR A 239 4.53 17.18 -8.74
C THR A 239 3.19 16.54 -8.44
N LEU A 240 2.15 17.37 -8.31
CA LEU A 240 0.76 16.93 -8.23
C LEU A 240 0.16 16.95 -9.65
N MET A 241 -0.44 15.84 -10.07
CA MET A 241 -1.07 15.75 -11.39
C MET A 241 -2.31 14.87 -11.36
N PRO A 242 -3.34 15.15 -12.18
CA PRO A 242 -4.41 14.19 -12.46
C PRO A 242 -3.86 12.84 -12.89
N ALA A 243 -4.49 11.75 -12.48
CA ALA A 243 -4.07 10.41 -12.86
C ALA A 243 -5.25 9.53 -13.21
N ASP A 244 -5.16 8.91 -14.40
CA ASP A 244 -5.97 7.75 -14.78
C ASP A 244 -5.27 6.44 -14.39
N ASP A 245 -5.95 5.32 -14.59
CA ASP A 245 -5.40 4.00 -14.29
C ASP A 245 -4.17 3.67 -15.15
N ALA A 246 -4.09 4.17 -16.38
CA ALA A 246 -2.92 3.96 -17.23
C ALA A 246 -1.68 4.64 -16.64
N THR A 247 -1.84 5.89 -16.18
CA THR A 247 -0.81 6.68 -15.51
C THR A 247 -0.38 5.99 -14.21
N LEU A 248 -1.33 5.55 -13.38
CA LEU A 248 -1.03 4.84 -12.13
C LEU A 248 -0.29 3.53 -12.38
N LYS A 249 -0.72 2.73 -13.36
CA LYS A 249 -0.05 1.46 -13.70
C LYS A 249 1.40 1.69 -14.11
N ALA A 250 1.65 2.70 -14.95
CA ALA A 250 3.00 3.04 -15.36
C ALA A 250 3.89 3.46 -14.18
N TRP A 251 3.38 4.34 -13.30
CA TRP A 251 4.14 4.78 -12.12
C TRP A 251 4.38 3.65 -11.12
N ILE A 252 3.37 2.83 -10.83
CA ILE A 252 3.50 1.68 -9.91
C ILE A 252 4.48 0.65 -10.48
N GLY A 253 4.38 0.33 -11.77
CA GLY A 253 5.32 -0.58 -12.44
C GLY A 253 6.77 -0.09 -12.34
N GLY A 254 6.98 1.21 -12.56
CA GLY A 254 8.32 1.82 -12.46
C GLY A 254 8.93 1.84 -11.05
N LEU A 255 8.15 1.57 -9.98
CA LEU A 255 8.71 1.47 -8.62
C LEU A 255 9.66 0.27 -8.48
N ALA A 256 9.47 -0.80 -9.25
CA ALA A 256 10.32 -2.00 -9.21
C ALA A 256 11.75 -1.74 -9.71
N ASP A 257 11.89 -0.74 -10.60
CA ASP A 257 13.14 -0.35 -11.27
C ASP A 257 13.80 0.87 -10.62
N GLY A 258 13.22 1.41 -9.54
CA GLY A 258 13.69 2.61 -8.86
C GLY A 258 14.91 2.37 -7.97
N ASP A 259 15.44 3.46 -7.42
CA ASP A 259 16.49 3.40 -6.41
C ASP A 259 15.92 2.90 -5.06
N PHE A 260 16.66 2.00 -4.40
CA PHE A 260 16.32 1.45 -3.09
C PHE A 260 17.30 1.94 -2.01
N ILE A 261 16.79 2.18 -0.81
CA ILE A 261 17.57 2.50 0.39
C ILE A 261 17.18 1.56 1.52
N GLU A 262 18.10 1.31 2.45
CA GLU A 262 17.80 0.56 3.66
C GLU A 262 16.58 1.17 4.38
N SER A 263 15.58 0.34 4.63
CA SER A 263 14.39 0.75 5.35
C SER A 263 14.80 1.23 6.72
N ARG A 264 14.45 2.48 7.03
CA ARG A 264 14.51 2.95 8.42
C ARG A 264 13.25 2.47 9.12
N PRO A 265 13.33 2.05 10.40
CA PRO A 265 12.11 1.75 11.16
C PRO A 265 11.15 2.92 11.00
N ALA A 266 9.88 2.60 10.74
CA ALA A 266 8.85 3.57 10.42
C ALA A 266 8.82 4.69 11.47
N ARG A 267 9.54 5.78 11.21
CA ARG A 267 9.08 7.07 11.69
C ARG A 267 7.80 7.31 10.91
N ASP A 268 6.79 7.77 11.61
CA ASP A 268 5.48 8.12 11.10
C ASP A 268 5.60 9.29 10.09
N THR A 269 6.23 9.03 8.94
CA THR A 269 6.70 9.99 7.94
C THR A 269 6.27 9.58 6.54
N GLY A 270 5.13 8.88 6.43
CA GLY A 270 4.42 8.82 5.15
C GLY A 270 4.28 10.24 4.60
N ALA A 271 4.31 10.43 3.28
CA ALA A 271 4.15 11.76 2.68
C ALA A 271 2.88 12.48 3.17
N TYR A 272 1.91 11.70 3.70
CA TYR A 272 0.68 12.13 4.32
C TYR A 272 0.40 11.54 5.70
N SER A 273 1.40 11.01 6.43
CA SER A 273 1.28 10.98 7.90
C SER A 273 1.11 12.40 8.46
N HIS A 274 1.27 13.40 7.57
CA HIS A 274 0.95 14.80 7.71
C HIS A 274 -0.53 15.22 7.51
N LEU A 275 -1.40 14.35 6.98
CA LEU A 275 -2.81 14.64 6.63
C LEU A 275 -3.86 13.84 7.40
N SER A 276 -3.46 12.77 8.10
CA SER A 276 -4.27 12.14 9.17
C SER A 276 -4.08 12.84 10.51
#